data_AF-A0A2P4T884-F1
#
_entry.id   AF-A0A2P4T884-F1
#
_cell.length_a   1.000
_cell.length_b   1.000
_cell.length_c   1.000
_cell.angle_alpha   90.00
_cell.angle_beta   90.00
_cell.angle_gamma   90.00
#
_symmetry.space_group_name_H-M   'P 1'
#
loop_
_entity.id
_entity.type
_entity.pdbx_description
1 polymer ?
#
loop_
_entity_poly.entity_id
_entity_poly.type
_entity_poly.pdbx_seq_one_letter_code
_entity_poly.pdbx_strand_id
1 'polypeptide(L)'
;MLYAATRATLKKEFGGGHIKDEVFGTAEDDVSLNGYKKYLISQSAPAPLTAAEEELRQIKINEQIDMKNETIILANTLHTELKDLPKRIPKDAARYHFFLYKHTHEGDYLESIVFIYSMPGYTCSIRERMLYSSCKSPLLEIVERQLWMQIIRKIEIDNGDELTADFLYEEVHPKQHAHKQSFAKPKGPAGKRGIRRLIRGPAETETPSD
;
A
#
# COMPACT_ATOMS: atom_id res chain seq x y z
N MET A 1 29.61 1.39 28.21
CA MET A 1 29.72 1.67 26.76
C MET A 1 30.12 0.44 25.93
N LEU A 2 31.16 -0.33 26.32
CA LEU A 2 31.70 -1.42 25.50
C LEU A 2 30.64 -2.46 25.05
N TYR A 3 29.83 -2.98 25.98
CA TYR A 3 28.80 -3.99 25.69
C TYR A 3 27.68 -3.51 24.76
N ALA A 4 27.31 -2.22 24.81
CA ALA A 4 26.30 -1.67 23.92
C ALA A 4 26.86 -1.50 22.49
N ALA A 5 28.13 -1.11 22.37
CA ALA A 5 28.80 -0.89 21.08
C ALA A 5 29.10 -2.20 20.33
N THR A 6 29.32 -3.32 21.02
CA THR A 6 29.64 -4.63 20.42
C THR A 6 28.43 -5.55 20.23
N ARG A 7 27.24 -5.15 20.70
CA ARG A 7 26.01 -5.95 20.60
C ARG A 7 25.66 -6.33 19.16
N ALA A 8 25.80 -5.41 18.22
CA ALA A 8 25.46 -5.64 16.82
C ALA A 8 26.44 -6.60 16.12
N THR A 9 27.74 -6.49 16.41
CA THR A 9 28.75 -7.39 15.85
C THR A 9 28.55 -8.81 16.38
N LEU A 10 28.28 -8.97 17.69
CA LEU A 10 27.98 -10.27 18.29
C LEU A 10 26.76 -10.95 17.63
N LYS A 11 25.67 -10.22 17.40
CA LYS A 11 24.47 -10.76 16.73
C LYS A 11 24.76 -11.20 15.29
N LYS A 12 25.62 -10.45 14.59
CA LYS A 12 26.03 -10.79 13.22
C LYS A 12 26.87 -12.06 13.18
N GLU A 13 27.84 -12.19 14.08
CA GLU A 13 28.68 -13.39 14.20
C GLU A 13 27.87 -14.63 14.63
N PHE A 14 26.85 -14.43 15.48
CA PHE A 14 25.94 -15.51 15.91
C PHE A 14 24.95 -15.95 14.80
N GLY A 15 24.64 -15.06 13.87
CA GLY A 15 23.69 -15.30 12.77
C GLY A 15 22.27 -14.86 13.13
N GLY A 16 21.86 -13.72 12.57
CA GLY A 16 20.58 -13.06 12.89
C GLY A 16 19.32 -13.88 12.57
N GLY A 17 19.42 -14.95 11.78
CA GLY A 17 18.30 -15.86 11.51
C GLY A 17 17.89 -16.73 12.72
N HIS A 18 18.75 -16.86 13.74
CA HIS A 18 18.48 -17.66 14.93
C HIS A 18 17.92 -16.84 16.10
N ILE A 19 17.95 -15.50 16.02
CA ILE A 19 17.52 -14.60 17.09
C ILE A 19 16.15 -14.02 16.72
N LYS A 20 15.09 -14.53 17.37
CA LYS A 20 13.71 -14.07 17.13
C LYS A 20 13.38 -12.79 17.89
N ASP A 21 13.74 -12.77 19.18
CA ASP A 21 13.37 -11.71 20.11
C ASP A 21 14.61 -11.10 20.75
N GLU A 22 14.60 -9.79 20.93
CA GLU A 22 15.72 -9.04 21.47
C GLU A 22 15.25 -8.19 22.66
N VAL A 23 15.59 -8.64 23.87
CA VAL A 23 15.24 -7.98 25.12
C VAL A 23 16.43 -7.19 25.64
N PHE A 24 16.17 -5.97 26.14
CA PHE A 24 17.13 -5.16 26.86
C PHE A 24 16.64 -4.99 28.29
N GLY A 25 17.42 -5.44 29.27
CA GLY A 25 17.07 -5.36 30.69
C GLY A 25 18.14 -4.63 31.48
N THR A 26 17.70 -3.92 32.52
CA THR A 26 18.56 -3.19 33.46
C THR A 26 18.44 -3.69 34.89
N ALA A 27 17.35 -4.38 35.21
CA ALA A 27 17.12 -5.09 36.48
C ALA A 27 16.91 -6.60 36.23
N GLU A 28 17.07 -7.41 37.28
CA GLU A 28 16.88 -8.87 37.20
C GLU A 28 15.44 -9.24 36.78
N ASP A 29 14.46 -8.46 37.19
CA ASP A 29 13.06 -8.67 36.83
C ASP A 29 12.79 -8.54 35.33
N ASP A 30 13.56 -7.69 34.61
CA ASP A 30 13.41 -7.46 33.16
C ASP A 30 13.82 -8.68 32.33
N VAL A 31 14.80 -9.43 32.83
CA VAL A 31 15.36 -10.63 32.17
C VAL A 31 14.86 -11.94 32.79
N SER A 32 14.00 -11.85 33.81
CA SER A 32 13.33 -13.01 34.40
C SER A 32 12.31 -13.63 33.42
N LEU A 33 11.93 -14.89 33.66
CA LEU A 33 10.86 -15.55 32.91
C LEU A 33 9.55 -14.74 32.94
N ASN A 34 9.25 -14.08 34.06
CA ASN A 34 8.09 -13.23 34.19
C ASN A 34 8.23 -11.94 33.37
N GLY A 35 9.42 -11.34 33.35
CA GLY A 35 9.75 -10.19 32.50
C GLY A 35 9.58 -10.48 31.01
N TYR A 36 10.06 -11.64 30.56
CA TYR A 36 9.90 -12.06 29.16
C TYR A 36 8.43 -12.23 28.75
N LYS A 37 7.58 -12.79 29.62
CA LYS A 37 6.14 -12.88 29.35
C LYS A 37 5.48 -11.51 29.22
N LYS A 38 5.88 -10.55 30.06
CA LYS A 38 5.38 -9.16 29.97
C LYS A 38 5.79 -8.49 28.65
N TYR A 39 7.00 -8.76 28.16
CA TYR A 39 7.47 -8.26 26.86
C TYR A 39 6.62 -8.77 25.67
N LEU A 40 6.22 -10.04 25.67
CA LEU A 40 5.34 -10.58 24.62
C LEU A 40 3.93 -9.97 24.66
N ILE A 41 3.44 -9.65 25.87
CA ILE A 41 2.15 -8.97 26.05
C ILE A 41 2.24 -7.53 25.54
N SER A 42 3.33 -6.82 25.80
CA SER A 42 3.49 -5.44 25.31
C SER A 42 3.65 -5.35 23.80
N GLN A 43 4.30 -6.33 23.14
CA GLN A 43 4.34 -6.41 21.68
C GLN A 43 2.95 -6.58 21.04
N SER A 44 2.04 -7.30 21.71
CA SER A 44 0.67 -7.53 21.21
C SER A 44 -0.33 -6.47 21.68
N ALA A 45 0.08 -5.57 22.57
CA ALA A 45 -0.75 -4.46 23.02
C ALA A 45 -0.92 -3.41 21.90
N PRO A 46 -2.07 -2.74 21.83
CA PRO A 46 -2.27 -1.65 20.88
C PRO A 46 -1.22 -0.56 21.14
N ALA A 47 -0.59 -0.07 20.06
CA ALA A 47 0.37 1.01 20.16
C ALA A 47 -0.29 2.21 20.85
N PRO A 48 0.41 2.89 21.77
CA PRO A 48 -0.15 4.06 22.44
C PRO A 48 -0.43 5.14 21.40
N LEU A 49 -1.70 5.45 21.20
CA LEU A 49 -2.15 6.53 20.34
C LEU A 49 -2.28 7.81 21.18
N THR A 50 -1.93 8.93 20.56
CA THR A 50 -2.17 10.27 21.09
C THR A 50 -3.65 10.65 20.92
N ALA A 51 -4.15 11.57 21.75
CA ALA A 51 -5.56 12.00 21.68
C ALA A 51 -5.97 12.52 20.29
N ALA A 52 -5.02 13.13 19.56
CA ALA A 52 -5.21 13.56 18.18
C ALA A 52 -5.41 12.37 17.21
N GLU A 53 -4.76 11.24 17.46
CA GLU A 53 -4.90 10.01 16.66
C GLU A 53 -6.22 9.25 16.96
N GLU A 54 -6.85 9.48 18.11
CA GLU A 54 -8.17 8.93 18.46
C GLU A 54 -9.33 9.68 17.77
N GLU A 55 -9.23 11.01 17.66
CA GLU A 55 -10.25 11.87 17.03
C GLU A 55 -10.32 11.69 15.50
N LEU A 56 -9.18 11.42 14.86
CA LEU A 56 -9.06 11.16 13.42
C LEU A 56 -9.80 9.90 12.93
N ARG A 57 -10.29 9.05 13.85
CA ARG A 57 -10.92 7.76 13.51
C ARG A 57 -12.39 7.85 13.09
N GLN A 58 -13.06 9.01 13.25
CA GLN A 58 -14.53 9.08 13.25
C GLN A 58 -15.23 9.70 12.02
N ILE A 59 -14.56 10.32 11.04
CA ILE A 59 -15.27 11.13 10.03
C ILE A 59 -14.92 10.71 8.58
N LYS A 60 -15.94 10.73 7.71
CA LYS A 60 -15.94 10.22 6.33
C LYS A 60 -16.91 11.01 5.42
N ILE A 61 -16.46 11.42 4.22
CA ILE A 61 -16.98 11.25 2.84
C ILE A 61 -16.52 12.41 1.91
N ASN A 62 -16.10 12.02 0.69
CA ASN A 62 -15.64 12.75 -0.51
C ASN A 62 -14.94 14.07 -0.31
N GLU A 63 -13.63 14.08 -0.54
CA GLU A 63 -12.88 14.91 0.35
C GLU A 63 -11.53 15.51 -0.14
N GLN A 64 -11.38 16.83 -0.01
CA GLN A 64 -10.19 17.65 -0.09
C GLN A 64 -9.58 17.69 1.30
N ILE A 65 -8.30 17.37 1.42
CA ILE A 65 -7.63 17.40 2.70
C ILE A 65 -7.48 18.86 3.12
N ASP A 66 -8.26 19.28 4.11
CA ASP A 66 -7.97 20.48 4.85
C ASP A 66 -6.74 20.20 5.72
N MET A 67 -5.57 20.64 5.26
CA MET A 67 -4.31 20.39 5.94
C MET A 67 -4.23 20.99 7.35
N LYS A 68 -5.11 21.93 7.71
CA LYS A 68 -5.13 22.55 9.04
C LYS A 68 -5.97 21.74 10.02
N ASN A 69 -7.11 21.25 9.54
CA ASN A 69 -8.07 20.51 10.35
C ASN A 69 -7.88 18.98 10.23
N GLU A 70 -6.99 18.55 9.33
CA GLU A 70 -6.70 17.15 8.98
C GLU A 70 -7.94 16.33 8.62
N THR A 71 -9.02 17.03 8.27
CA THR A 71 -10.25 16.48 7.73
C THR A 71 -10.17 16.50 6.24
N ILE A 72 -10.61 15.42 5.63
CA ILE A 72 -10.85 15.45 4.21
C ILE A 72 -12.32 16.02 4.04
N ILE A 73 -12.58 16.90 3.06
CA ILE A 73 -13.79 17.76 2.94
C ILE A 73 -14.39 17.85 1.50
N LEU A 74 -15.72 17.84 1.31
CA LEU A 74 -16.28 17.89 -0.07
C LEU A 74 -15.95 19.16 -0.85
N ALA A 75 -15.26 18.98 -1.99
CA ALA A 75 -14.83 20.09 -2.84
C ALA A 75 -15.80 20.38 -4.01
N ASN A 76 -16.27 19.35 -4.72
CA ASN A 76 -17.08 19.54 -5.93
C ASN A 76 -18.00 18.34 -6.22
N THR A 77 -19.21 18.60 -6.74
CA THR A 77 -20.21 17.61 -7.13
C THR A 77 -20.84 17.90 -8.50
N LEU A 78 -20.24 18.78 -9.30
CA LEU A 78 -20.76 19.15 -10.61
C LEU A 78 -20.92 17.94 -11.53
N HIS A 79 -22.04 17.92 -12.27
CA HIS A 79 -22.24 16.95 -13.33
C HIS A 79 -21.09 17.04 -14.34
N THR A 80 -20.47 15.89 -14.60
CA THR A 80 -19.25 15.79 -15.39
C THR A 80 -19.39 14.62 -16.33
N GLU A 81 -19.33 14.89 -17.63
CA GLU A 81 -19.17 13.87 -18.66
C GLU A 81 -17.69 13.67 -18.98
N LEU A 82 -17.37 12.61 -19.74
CA LEU A 82 -15.99 12.25 -20.06
C LEU A 82 -15.20 13.38 -20.75
N LYS A 83 -15.87 14.22 -21.55
CA LYS A 83 -15.25 15.38 -22.23
C LYS A 83 -14.86 16.51 -21.29
N ASP A 84 -15.53 16.60 -20.14
CA ASP A 84 -15.32 17.66 -19.15
C ASP A 84 -14.42 17.21 -18.00
N LEU A 85 -14.21 15.90 -17.85
CA LEU A 85 -13.39 15.32 -16.79
C LEU A 85 -11.97 15.91 -16.73
N PRO A 86 -11.22 16.10 -17.84
CA PRO A 86 -9.93 16.78 -17.80
C PRO A 86 -9.98 18.18 -17.19
N LYS A 87 -11.07 18.92 -17.43
CA LYS A 87 -11.25 20.30 -16.94
C LYS A 87 -11.58 20.35 -15.44
N ARG A 88 -12.00 19.23 -14.84
CA ARG A 88 -12.31 19.15 -13.40
C ARG A 88 -11.07 18.93 -12.55
N ILE A 89 -9.95 18.56 -13.16
CA ILE A 89 -8.73 18.27 -12.43
C ILE A 89 -7.92 19.55 -12.23
N PRO A 90 -7.69 19.96 -10.99
CA PRO A 90 -6.84 21.10 -10.70
C PRO A 90 -5.38 20.80 -11.05
N LYS A 91 -4.67 21.84 -11.51
CA LYS A 91 -3.24 21.79 -11.83
C LYS A 91 -2.36 22.29 -10.68
N ASP A 92 -2.99 22.86 -9.65
CA ASP A 92 -2.37 23.56 -8.53
C ASP A 92 -2.42 22.77 -7.22
N ALA A 93 -3.36 21.82 -7.07
CA ALA A 93 -3.54 21.07 -5.84
C ALA A 93 -3.88 19.59 -6.10
N ALA A 94 -3.56 18.72 -5.14
CA ALA A 94 -3.91 17.31 -5.23
C ALA A 94 -5.39 17.07 -4.88
N ARG A 95 -6.05 16.13 -5.56
CA ARG A 95 -7.48 15.84 -5.33
C ARG A 95 -7.81 14.37 -5.56
N TYR A 96 -8.85 13.92 -4.87
CA TYR A 96 -9.52 12.66 -5.15
C TYR A 96 -10.79 12.92 -5.95
N HIS A 97 -11.06 12.05 -6.92
CA HIS A 97 -12.25 12.10 -7.74
C HIS A 97 -12.88 10.72 -7.82
N PHE A 98 -14.21 10.70 -7.76
CA PHE A 98 -15.00 9.53 -8.08
C PHE A 98 -15.79 9.87 -9.33
N PHE A 99 -15.57 9.10 -10.39
CA PHE A 99 -16.16 9.34 -11.69
C PHE A 99 -16.97 8.12 -12.14
N LEU A 100 -18.20 8.36 -12.57
CA LEU A 100 -19.03 7.32 -13.17
C LEU A 100 -18.70 7.21 -14.66
N TYR A 101 -17.87 6.24 -15.00
CA TYR A 101 -17.44 5.98 -16.36
C TYR A 101 -18.46 5.14 -17.12
N LYS A 102 -19.23 5.82 -17.96
CA LYS A 102 -20.22 5.23 -18.85
C LYS A 102 -19.57 4.84 -20.18
N HIS A 103 -19.52 3.54 -20.47
CA HIS A 103 -18.84 3.04 -21.66
C HIS A 103 -19.41 1.70 -22.13
N THR A 104 -19.08 1.31 -23.36
CA THR A 104 -19.46 0.02 -23.93
C THR A 104 -18.24 -0.90 -23.96
N HIS A 105 -18.35 -2.13 -23.46
CA HIS A 105 -17.31 -3.14 -23.51
C HIS A 105 -17.91 -4.45 -24.03
N GLU A 106 -17.29 -5.05 -25.04
CA GLU A 106 -17.72 -6.33 -25.66
C GLU A 106 -19.20 -6.36 -26.13
N GLY A 107 -19.78 -5.20 -26.41
CA GLY A 107 -21.18 -5.05 -26.86
C GLY A 107 -22.16 -4.67 -25.75
N ASP A 108 -21.77 -4.80 -24.49
CA ASP A 108 -22.58 -4.44 -23.33
C ASP A 108 -22.28 -3.03 -22.85
N TYR A 109 -23.32 -2.31 -22.43
CA TYR A 109 -23.19 -0.98 -21.84
C TYR A 109 -22.98 -1.09 -20.33
N LEU A 110 -21.90 -0.49 -19.83
CA LEU A 110 -21.47 -0.55 -18.45
C LEU A 110 -21.36 0.85 -17.86
N GLU A 111 -21.82 0.99 -16.62
CA GLU A 111 -21.61 2.18 -15.80
C GLU A 111 -20.69 1.81 -14.64
N SER A 112 -19.43 2.20 -14.76
CA SER A 112 -18.35 1.74 -13.89
C SER A 112 -17.80 2.89 -13.06
N ILE A 113 -17.75 2.75 -11.74
CA ILE A 113 -17.15 3.78 -10.89
C ILE A 113 -15.63 3.62 -10.89
N VAL A 114 -14.95 4.71 -11.26
CA VAL A 114 -13.49 4.82 -11.28
C VAL A 114 -13.07 5.82 -10.21
N PHE A 115 -12.06 5.44 -9.43
CA PHE A 115 -11.40 6.34 -8.50
C PHE A 115 -10.16 6.92 -9.16
N ILE A 116 -10.01 8.24 -9.10
CA ILE A 116 -8.89 8.96 -9.69
C ILE A 116 -8.22 9.80 -8.60
N TYR A 117 -6.93 9.59 -8.44
CA TYR A 117 -6.08 10.40 -7.59
C TYR A 117 -5.21 11.29 -8.49
N SER A 118 -5.53 12.58 -8.51
CA SER A 118 -4.77 13.57 -9.30
C SER A 118 -3.75 14.28 -8.41
N MET A 119 -2.48 14.24 -8.79
CA MET A 119 -1.39 14.87 -8.06
C MET A 119 -0.47 15.65 -9.02
N PRO A 120 -0.58 16.98 -9.11
CA PRO A 120 0.23 17.79 -10.05
C PRO A 120 1.73 17.93 -9.70
N GLY A 121 2.29 16.94 -9.00
CA GLY A 121 3.71 16.81 -8.72
C GLY A 121 4.26 17.87 -7.76
N TYR A 122 5.27 18.61 -8.22
CA TYR A 122 6.03 19.57 -7.39
C TYR A 122 5.30 20.89 -7.11
N THR A 123 4.15 21.14 -7.74
CA THR A 123 3.29 22.28 -7.40
C THR A 123 2.70 22.13 -6.00
N CYS A 124 2.45 20.89 -5.57
CA CYS A 124 1.99 20.56 -4.22
C CYS A 124 3.15 20.55 -3.22
N SER A 125 2.88 20.88 -1.96
CA SER A 125 3.88 20.76 -0.90
C SER A 125 4.19 19.28 -0.59
N ILE A 126 5.36 18.97 -0.01
CA ILE A 126 5.69 17.59 0.43
C ILE A 126 4.63 17.08 1.42
N ARG A 127 4.18 17.95 2.34
CA ARG A 127 3.14 17.61 3.33
C ARG A 127 1.84 17.22 2.64
N GLU A 128 1.38 18.02 1.69
CA GLU A 128 0.17 17.74 0.92
C GLU A 128 0.30 16.41 0.16
N ARG A 129 1.43 16.20 -0.53
CA ARG A 129 1.65 14.95 -1.26
C ARG A 129 1.62 13.71 -0.37
N MET A 130 2.27 13.80 0.79
CA MET A 130 2.31 12.71 1.75
C MET A 130 0.92 12.44 2.34
N LEU A 131 0.15 13.48 2.68
CA LEU A 131 -1.19 13.29 3.21
C LEU A 131 -2.13 12.65 2.18
N TYR A 132 -2.15 13.17 0.95
CA TYR A 132 -2.98 12.60 -0.11
C TYR A 132 -2.55 11.18 -0.52
N SER A 133 -1.28 10.80 -0.36
CA SER A 133 -0.87 9.41 -0.58
C SER A 133 -1.33 8.50 0.57
N SER A 134 -1.17 8.95 1.81
CA SER A 134 -1.47 8.16 3.02
C SER A 134 -2.97 7.99 3.26
N CYS A 135 -3.76 9.04 3.03
CA CYS A 135 -5.20 9.03 3.27
C CYS A 135 -6.00 8.27 2.20
N LYS A 136 -5.37 7.90 1.06
CA LYS A 136 -6.03 7.19 -0.04
C LYS A 136 -6.57 5.84 0.39
N SER A 137 -5.76 5.04 1.10
CA SER A 137 -6.14 3.67 1.47
C SER A 137 -7.31 3.64 2.46
N PRO A 138 -7.28 4.40 3.57
CA PRO A 138 -8.42 4.48 4.48
C PRO A 138 -9.70 4.97 3.80
N LEU A 139 -9.60 6.02 2.96
CA LEU A 139 -10.76 6.55 2.25
C LEU A 139 -11.45 5.47 1.39
N LEU A 140 -10.66 4.74 0.60
CA LEU A 140 -11.18 3.69 -0.28
C LEU A 140 -11.79 2.53 0.50
N GLU A 141 -11.13 2.07 1.57
CA GLU A 141 -11.66 1.01 2.44
C GLU A 141 -13.01 1.40 3.02
N ILE A 142 -13.11 2.64 3.49
CA ILE A 142 -14.33 3.13 4.10
C ILE A 142 -15.45 3.22 3.05
N VAL A 143 -15.17 3.73 1.85
CA VAL A 143 -16.13 3.82 0.74
C VAL A 143 -16.62 2.43 0.29
N GLU A 144 -15.71 1.48 0.08
CA GLU A 144 -16.07 0.11 -0.32
C GLU A 144 -16.86 -0.62 0.77
N ARG A 145 -16.45 -0.50 2.04
CA ARG A 145 -17.06 -1.26 3.15
C ARG A 145 -18.41 -0.74 3.61
N GLN A 146 -18.57 0.58 3.77
CA GLN A 146 -19.81 1.12 4.37
C GLN A 146 -20.79 1.71 3.35
N LEU A 147 -20.31 2.13 2.17
CA LEU A 147 -21.21 2.63 1.11
C LEU A 147 -21.48 1.55 0.04
N TRP A 148 -20.85 0.37 0.16
CA TRP A 148 -20.93 -0.73 -0.81
C TRP A 148 -20.67 -0.28 -2.25
N MET A 149 -19.84 0.74 -2.41
CA MET A 149 -19.52 1.30 -3.71
C MET A 149 -18.39 0.49 -4.34
N GLN A 150 -18.69 -0.23 -5.41
CA GLN A 150 -17.70 -1.04 -6.13
C GLN A 150 -16.85 -0.16 -7.03
N ILE A 151 -15.60 0.06 -6.62
CA ILE A 151 -14.61 0.80 -7.40
C ILE A 151 -13.88 -0.19 -8.31
N ILE A 152 -14.09 -0.07 -9.61
CA ILE A 152 -13.56 -1.04 -10.59
C ILE A 152 -12.07 -0.81 -10.83
N ARG A 153 -11.66 0.46 -10.86
CA ARG A 153 -10.27 0.84 -11.10
C ARG A 153 -9.86 2.02 -10.24
N LYS A 154 -8.61 1.97 -9.77
CA LYS A 154 -7.93 3.01 -8.98
C LYS A 154 -6.81 3.56 -9.85
N ILE A 155 -6.94 4.80 -10.32
CA ILE A 155 -6.04 5.45 -11.26
C ILE A 155 -5.31 6.59 -10.54
N GLU A 156 -4.01 6.72 -10.82
CA GLU A 156 -3.19 7.83 -10.34
C GLU A 156 -2.66 8.59 -11.56
N ILE A 157 -2.85 9.90 -11.58
CA ILE A 157 -2.46 10.77 -12.70
C ILE A 157 -1.80 12.03 -12.18
N ASP A 158 -0.88 12.57 -12.97
CA ASP A 158 -0.24 13.84 -12.65
C ASP A 158 -1.03 15.02 -13.25
N ASN A 159 -1.55 14.86 -14.47
CA ASN A 159 -2.30 15.89 -15.17
C ASN A 159 -3.64 15.38 -15.71
N GLY A 160 -4.65 16.24 -15.71
CA GLY A 160 -5.99 15.90 -16.23
C GLY A 160 -6.05 15.68 -17.74
N ASP A 161 -5.07 16.20 -18.48
CA ASP A 161 -4.97 16.04 -19.94
C ASP A 161 -4.75 14.55 -20.35
N GLU A 162 -4.31 13.70 -19.41
CA GLU A 162 -4.14 12.24 -19.62
C GLU A 162 -5.47 11.49 -19.68
N LEU A 163 -6.56 12.07 -19.12
CA LEU A 163 -7.88 11.44 -19.06
C LEU A 163 -8.63 11.53 -20.39
N THR A 164 -8.12 10.77 -21.35
CA THR A 164 -8.78 10.52 -22.64
C THR A 164 -9.69 9.31 -22.53
N ALA A 165 -10.64 9.18 -23.49
CA ALA A 165 -11.52 8.02 -23.57
C ALA A 165 -10.72 6.71 -23.71
N ASP A 166 -9.68 6.74 -24.54
CA ASP A 166 -8.82 5.59 -24.79
C ASP A 166 -8.04 5.19 -23.53
N PHE A 167 -7.47 6.17 -22.81
CA PHE A 167 -6.75 5.92 -21.56
C PHE A 167 -7.64 5.27 -20.50
N LEU A 168 -8.84 5.82 -20.28
CA LEU A 168 -9.79 5.24 -19.33
C LEU A 168 -10.24 3.83 -19.76
N TYR A 169 -10.45 3.62 -21.05
CA TYR A 169 -10.80 2.29 -21.56
C TYR A 169 -9.69 1.27 -21.32
N GLU A 170 -8.42 1.62 -21.59
CA GLU A 170 -7.27 0.74 -21.37
C GLU A 170 -7.01 0.44 -19.89
N GLU A 171 -7.22 1.41 -19.00
CA GLU A 171 -7.06 1.21 -17.55
C GLU A 171 -8.14 0.32 -16.95
N VAL A 172 -9.39 0.48 -17.42
CA VAL A 172 -10.51 -0.34 -16.95
C VAL A 172 -10.45 -1.73 -17.58
N HIS A 173 -10.06 -1.83 -18.85
CA HIS A 173 -9.99 -3.08 -19.62
C HIS A 173 -8.58 -3.31 -20.17
N PRO A 174 -7.65 -3.81 -19.33
CA PRO A 174 -6.26 -3.97 -19.71
C PRO A 174 -6.11 -4.95 -20.88
N LYS A 175 -5.41 -4.49 -21.92
CA LYS A 175 -5.05 -5.34 -23.07
C LYS A 175 -4.17 -6.48 -22.60
N GLN A 176 -4.53 -7.71 -22.97
CA GLN A 176 -3.67 -8.86 -22.70
C GLN A 176 -2.33 -8.67 -23.43
N HIS A 177 -1.24 -8.52 -22.67
CA HIS A 177 0.07 -8.34 -23.28
C HIS A 177 0.46 -9.57 -24.11
N ALA A 178 0.82 -9.33 -25.36
CA ALA A 178 1.44 -10.34 -26.20
C ALA A 178 2.69 -10.91 -25.50
N HIS A 179 2.83 -12.23 -25.55
CA HIS A 179 3.85 -13.04 -24.88
C HIS A 179 5.23 -12.34 -24.80
N LYS A 180 5.68 -12.04 -23.58
CA LYS A 180 6.94 -11.32 -23.31
C LYS A 180 8.11 -12.11 -23.91
N GLN A 181 8.78 -11.56 -24.90
CA GLN A 181 9.95 -12.19 -25.50
C GLN A 181 11.09 -12.19 -24.48
N SER A 182 11.50 -13.38 -24.00
CA SER A 182 12.58 -13.53 -23.03
C SER A 182 13.92 -13.67 -23.74
N PHE A 183 14.89 -12.84 -23.36
CA PHE A 183 16.28 -13.03 -23.75
C PHE A 183 16.87 -14.29 -23.10
N ALA A 184 17.79 -14.97 -23.79
CA ALA A 184 18.43 -16.18 -23.28
C ALA A 184 19.32 -15.87 -22.07
N LYS A 185 19.22 -16.66 -20.99
CA LYS A 185 20.12 -16.52 -19.83
C LYS A 185 21.58 -16.70 -20.26
N PRO A 186 22.55 -15.99 -19.63
CA PRO A 186 23.97 -16.19 -19.89
C PRO A 186 24.37 -17.66 -19.73
N LYS A 187 25.41 -18.08 -20.45
CA LYS A 187 25.97 -19.42 -20.29
C LYS A 187 26.40 -19.59 -18.83
N GLY A 188 25.96 -20.68 -18.20
CA GLY A 188 26.34 -21.02 -16.83
C GLY A 188 27.86 -21.29 -16.70
N PRO A 189 28.36 -21.46 -15.48
CA PRO A 189 29.78 -21.72 -15.23
C PRO A 189 30.28 -22.91 -16.05
N ALA A 190 31.39 -22.69 -16.77
CA ALA A 190 32.02 -23.69 -17.61
C ALA A 190 32.51 -24.88 -16.78
N GLY A 191 32.36 -26.10 -17.29
CA GLY A 191 32.86 -27.31 -16.62
C GLY A 191 31.98 -27.88 -15.50
N LYS A 192 30.70 -27.49 -15.39
CA LYS A 192 29.76 -28.16 -14.47
C LYS A 192 29.64 -29.66 -14.81
N ARG A 193 30.23 -30.50 -13.97
CA ARG A 193 30.11 -31.95 -14.03
C ARG A 193 28.86 -32.36 -13.25
N GLY A 194 27.75 -32.58 -13.93
CA GLY A 194 26.52 -33.13 -13.33
C GLY A 194 25.21 -32.47 -13.78
N ILE A 195 24.14 -33.27 -13.81
CA ILE A 195 22.77 -32.83 -14.07
C ILE A 195 22.27 -31.92 -12.92
N ARG A 196 21.46 -30.91 -13.23
CA ARG A 196 20.76 -30.10 -12.21
C ARG A 196 19.84 -31.02 -11.43
N ARG A 197 20.10 -31.16 -10.13
CA ARG A 197 19.25 -31.92 -9.21
C ARG A 197 18.36 -30.96 -8.42
N LEU A 198 17.15 -31.41 -8.10
CA LEU A 198 16.27 -30.69 -7.18
C LEU A 198 16.92 -30.73 -5.78
N ILE A 199 17.20 -29.57 -5.20
CA ILE A 199 17.62 -29.48 -3.80
C ILE A 199 16.35 -29.38 -2.98
N ARG A 200 15.73 -30.53 -2.71
CA ARG A 200 14.61 -30.64 -1.77
C ARG A 200 15.20 -31.08 -0.42
N GLY A 201 14.87 -30.38 0.66
CA GLY A 201 15.13 -30.90 2.00
C GLY A 201 14.36 -32.21 2.22
N PRO A 202 14.77 -33.06 3.18
CA PRO A 202 13.92 -34.19 3.59
C PRO A 202 12.53 -33.65 3.93
N ALA A 203 11.49 -34.29 3.40
CA ALA A 203 10.12 -33.96 3.79
C ALA A 203 10.05 -34.12 5.31
N GLU A 204 9.64 -33.06 6.02
CA GLU A 204 9.23 -33.20 7.42
C GLU A 204 8.19 -34.31 7.43
N THR A 205 8.53 -35.40 8.11
CA THR A 205 7.59 -36.47 8.38
C THR A 205 6.40 -35.85 9.07
N GLU A 206 5.25 -35.86 8.42
CA GLU A 206 3.96 -35.56 9.03
C GLU A 206 3.88 -36.38 10.32
N THR A 207 4.07 -35.71 11.46
CA THR A 207 3.73 -36.30 12.76
C THR A 207 2.20 -36.40 12.77
N PRO A 208 1.62 -37.60 12.89
CA PRO A 208 0.18 -37.72 13.06
C PRO A 208 -0.17 -37.05 14.40
N SER A 209 -1.01 -36.03 14.33
CA SER A 209 -1.65 -35.46 15.50
C SER A 209 -2.66 -36.48 16.03
N ASP A 210 -2.35 -37.10 17.17
CA ASP A 210 -3.36 -37.62 18.10
C ASP A 210 -3.88 -36.47 18.98
#